data_AF-V2QI57-F1
#
_entry.id   AF-V2QI57-F1
#
_cell.length_a   1.000
_cell.length_b   1.000
_cell.length_c   1.000
_cell.angle_alpha   90.00
_cell.angle_beta   90.00
_cell.angle_gamma   90.00
#
_symmetry.space_group_name_H-M   'P 1'
#
loop_
_entity.id
_entity.type
_entity.pdbx_description
1 polymer ?
#
loop_
_entity_poly.entity_id
_entity_poly.type
_entity_poly.pdbx_seq_one_letter_code
_entity_poly.pdbx_strand_id
1 'polypeptide(L)'
;MIKKILKYFIYTLSFIILFSLLICFTVWSIIPVYKFPEAVSFTGDKFYNPYKDYDNTHYYRANFHGHSRLGGGLTNGRANSEEDVFKAYRDLEYGFATVSNYHHITSKPPYYDFPYVPAQEYGINIFKTHLLLIGTKRKEYFDQPLWQGADTIQYRINRVKPYNEIVTLAHPAFVNGIEVDYMAQITGYDLMEVVNTFANSVSHWDKALSSGRPAFLLASDDTHNVFRNTDIGRNITMIPLNPDTEADKLYDTLKSGAAYAVTVPHIIAILDRSEKLKVLNTHPQLLSMQVADNTLNIKLNRMVDKIVFSADNGQVMAEYDNVSESSYNIADNNSYVRATVYFDNGSTAYFNPVIRTNNGGGLKPDMPQVLVNYPLSIIKWIFTAVVFLSILYFIARKLKK
;
A
#
# COMPACT_ATOMS: atom_id res chain seq x y z
N MET A 1 49.39 26.36 12.61
CA MET A 1 48.98 25.16 11.85
C MET A 1 47.52 24.78 12.11
N ILE A 2 47.13 24.54 13.37
CA ILE A 2 45.76 24.14 13.79
C ILE A 2 44.66 25.10 13.28
N LYS A 3 44.83 26.42 13.41
CA LYS A 3 43.85 27.41 12.91
C LYS A 3 43.62 27.34 11.39
N LYS A 4 44.66 27.02 10.60
CA LYS A 4 44.54 26.86 9.14
C LYS A 4 43.79 25.57 8.81
N ILE A 5 44.14 24.46 9.46
CA ILE A 5 43.46 23.16 9.29
C ILE A 5 41.98 23.28 9.64
N LEU A 6 41.65 23.90 10.80
CA LEU A 6 40.27 24.13 11.22
C LEU A 6 39.50 25.01 10.22
N LYS A 7 40.13 26.06 9.68
CA LYS A 7 39.54 26.93 8.65
C LYS A 7 39.22 26.14 7.37
N TYR A 8 40.15 25.31 6.87
CA TYR A 8 39.88 24.47 5.71
C TYR A 8 38.78 23.44 5.97
N PHE A 9 38.81 22.79 7.13
CA PHE A 9 37.75 21.84 7.53
C PHE A 9 36.37 22.49 7.53
N ILE A 10 36.23 23.69 8.12
CA ILE A 10 34.96 24.43 8.15
C ILE A 10 34.50 24.80 6.73
N TYR A 11 35.41 25.21 5.83
CA TYR A 11 35.03 25.51 4.45
C TYR A 11 34.58 24.27 3.68
N THR A 12 35.32 23.17 3.80
CA THR A 12 34.94 21.90 3.17
C THR A 12 33.59 21.43 3.69
N LEU A 13 33.36 21.45 5.00
CA LEU A 13 32.07 21.08 5.59
C LEU A 13 30.94 22.00 5.13
N SER A 14 31.15 23.32 5.16
CA SER A 14 30.16 24.31 4.67
C SER A 14 29.84 24.10 3.19
N PHE A 15 30.85 23.80 2.37
CA PHE A 15 30.66 23.50 0.95
C PHE A 15 29.83 22.24 0.76
N ILE A 16 30.13 21.16 1.48
CA ILE A 16 29.35 19.90 1.43
C ILE A 16 27.90 20.14 1.84
N ILE A 17 27.66 20.90 2.92
CA ILE A 17 26.30 21.22 3.38
C ILE A 17 25.56 22.04 2.33
N LEU A 18 26.17 23.11 1.81
CA LEU A 18 25.57 23.96 0.78
C LEU A 18 25.27 23.18 -0.50
N PHE A 19 26.19 22.32 -0.93
CA PHE A 19 26.00 21.46 -2.09
C PHE A 19 24.86 20.45 -1.87
N SER A 20 24.78 19.85 -0.69
CA SER A 20 23.69 18.92 -0.33
C SER A 20 22.34 19.63 -0.28
N LEU A 21 22.27 20.83 0.30
CA LEU A 21 21.08 21.67 0.30
C LEU A 21 20.68 22.07 -1.11
N LEU A 22 21.65 22.35 -1.98
CA LEU A 22 21.42 22.70 -3.38
C LEU A 22 20.79 21.52 -4.13
N ILE A 23 21.32 20.31 -3.96
CA ILE A 23 20.74 19.08 -4.54
C ILE A 23 19.32 18.87 -4.01
N CYS A 24 19.13 18.96 -2.69
CA CYS A 24 17.81 18.81 -2.09
C CYS A 24 16.84 19.86 -2.67
N PHE A 25 17.26 21.11 -2.76
CA PHE A 25 16.43 22.13 -3.35
C PHE A 25 16.02 21.78 -4.78
N THR A 26 16.95 21.41 -5.65
CA THR A 26 16.67 21.01 -7.04
C THR A 26 15.71 19.82 -7.14
N VAL A 27 15.86 18.79 -6.31
CA VAL A 27 15.02 17.58 -6.35
C VAL A 27 13.55 17.88 -5.98
N TRP A 28 13.29 18.86 -5.12
CA TRP A 28 11.92 19.28 -4.76
C TRP A 28 11.35 20.37 -5.69
N SER A 29 12.25 21.07 -6.38
CA SER A 29 11.90 22.11 -7.34
C SER A 29 11.09 21.55 -8.49
N ILE A 30 11.45 20.37 -8.99
CA ILE A 30 10.80 19.77 -10.17
C ILE A 30 9.35 19.34 -9.92
N ILE A 31 8.94 19.25 -8.66
CA ILE A 31 7.61 18.80 -8.27
C ILE A 31 6.62 19.89 -8.68
N PRO A 32 5.64 19.60 -9.56
CA PRO A 32 4.60 20.55 -9.89
C PRO A 32 3.68 20.76 -8.69
N VAL A 33 2.94 21.87 -8.69
CA VAL A 33 1.82 22.05 -7.77
C VAL A 33 0.57 21.49 -8.44
N TYR A 34 -0.17 20.66 -7.73
CA TYR A 34 -1.38 20.02 -8.22
C TYR A 34 -2.63 20.79 -7.81
N LYS A 35 -3.64 20.72 -8.66
CA LYS A 35 -5.03 21.01 -8.33
C LYS A 35 -5.71 19.69 -8.02
N PHE A 36 -5.82 19.36 -6.74
CA PHE A 36 -6.46 18.14 -6.29
C PHE A 36 -7.97 18.17 -6.58
N PRO A 37 -8.56 17.02 -6.96
CA PRO A 37 -10.00 16.90 -7.10
C PRO A 37 -10.68 17.06 -5.74
N GLU A 38 -11.89 17.57 -5.73
CA GLU A 38 -12.67 17.68 -4.50
C GLU A 38 -12.91 16.30 -3.86
N ALA A 39 -13.06 16.29 -2.54
CA ALA A 39 -13.42 15.11 -1.78
C ALA A 39 -14.95 14.96 -1.83
N VAL A 40 -15.43 14.14 -2.75
CA VAL A 40 -16.86 13.90 -2.97
C VAL A 40 -17.12 12.43 -2.72
N SER A 41 -17.98 12.12 -1.77
CA SER A 41 -18.34 10.73 -1.45
C SER A 41 -19.02 10.04 -2.63
N PHE A 42 -18.96 8.71 -2.65
CA PHE A 42 -19.61 7.93 -3.69
C PHE A 42 -21.13 8.13 -3.69
N THR A 43 -21.74 8.10 -4.87
CA THR A 43 -23.17 8.32 -5.07
C THR A 43 -23.73 7.31 -6.07
N GLY A 44 -25.05 7.14 -6.05
CA GLY A 44 -25.78 6.29 -6.98
C GLY A 44 -26.74 5.32 -6.29
N ASP A 45 -27.64 4.76 -7.10
CA ASP A 45 -28.68 3.80 -6.70
C ASP A 45 -28.24 2.34 -6.87
N LYS A 46 -27.06 2.10 -7.46
CA LYS A 46 -26.44 0.79 -7.62
C LYS A 46 -25.17 0.66 -6.79
N PHE A 47 -24.73 -0.57 -6.62
CA PHE A 47 -23.50 -0.90 -5.90
C PHE A 47 -22.52 -1.62 -6.81
N TYR A 48 -21.29 -1.15 -6.82
CA TYR A 48 -20.15 -1.96 -7.21
C TYR A 48 -19.83 -2.92 -6.07
N ASN A 49 -19.84 -4.22 -6.37
CA ASN A 49 -19.47 -5.27 -5.43
C ASN A 49 -18.26 -6.03 -5.99
N PRO A 50 -17.08 -5.95 -5.34
CA PRO A 50 -15.88 -6.62 -5.83
C PRO A 50 -15.98 -8.16 -5.78
N TYR A 51 -16.88 -8.73 -4.97
CA TYR A 51 -16.99 -10.18 -4.76
C TYR A 51 -18.03 -10.88 -5.64
N LYS A 52 -18.74 -10.12 -6.50
CA LYS A 52 -19.92 -10.63 -7.21
C LYS A 52 -19.61 -11.69 -8.28
N ASP A 53 -18.46 -11.56 -8.95
CA ASP A 53 -18.09 -12.35 -10.14
C ASP A 53 -17.13 -13.51 -9.85
N TYR A 54 -16.79 -13.74 -8.58
CA TYR A 54 -15.80 -14.74 -8.18
C TYR A 54 -16.43 -15.96 -7.54
N ASP A 55 -15.87 -17.13 -7.87
CA ASP A 55 -16.12 -18.35 -7.13
C ASP A 55 -15.45 -18.23 -5.76
N ASN A 56 -16.21 -17.71 -4.80
CA ASN A 56 -15.75 -17.48 -3.44
C ASN A 56 -15.65 -18.80 -2.64
N THR A 57 -15.52 -19.97 -3.27
CA THR A 57 -15.36 -21.24 -2.55
C THR A 57 -13.92 -21.52 -2.14
N HIS A 58 -12.94 -20.91 -2.80
CA HIS A 58 -11.51 -21.14 -2.54
C HIS A 58 -10.73 -19.83 -2.59
N TYR A 59 -9.91 -19.59 -1.56
CA TYR A 59 -8.97 -18.47 -1.51
C TYR A 59 -7.56 -18.95 -1.26
N TYR A 60 -6.62 -18.32 -1.93
CA TYR A 60 -5.19 -18.55 -1.78
C TYR A 60 -4.55 -17.40 -1.03
N ARG A 61 -3.62 -17.74 -0.14
CA ARG A 61 -2.83 -16.76 0.60
C ARG A 61 -1.82 -16.10 -0.34
N ALA A 62 -1.68 -14.80 -0.19
CA ALA A 62 -0.79 -13.97 -0.95
C ALA A 62 -0.02 -12.98 -0.06
N ASN A 63 1.25 -12.75 -0.40
CA ASN A 63 2.05 -11.67 0.19
C ASN A 63 2.84 -10.95 -0.90
N PHE A 64 2.69 -9.62 -0.98
CA PHE A 64 3.38 -8.81 -1.98
C PHE A 64 4.47 -7.90 -1.42
N HIS A 65 4.70 -7.94 -0.10
CA HIS A 65 5.70 -7.10 0.55
C HIS A 65 6.65 -7.95 1.37
N GLY A 66 7.88 -8.08 0.89
CA GLY A 66 8.93 -8.83 1.58
C GLY A 66 10.30 -8.49 1.03
N HIS A 67 11.31 -8.52 1.90
CA HIS A 67 12.66 -8.12 1.58
C HIS A 67 13.64 -9.28 1.69
N SER A 68 14.65 -9.25 0.82
CA SER A 68 15.80 -10.14 0.85
C SER A 68 17.10 -9.34 0.92
N ARG A 69 18.21 -10.05 1.10
CA ARG A 69 19.52 -9.44 1.20
C ARG A 69 19.90 -8.74 -0.11
N LEU A 70 20.08 -7.42 -0.04
CA LEU A 70 20.66 -6.60 -1.11
C LEU A 70 21.81 -5.71 -0.63
N GLY A 71 22.59 -5.22 -1.61
CA GLY A 71 23.63 -4.20 -1.38
C GLY A 71 24.68 -4.62 -0.35
N GLY A 72 25.10 -5.89 -0.34
CA GLY A 72 26.03 -6.43 0.66
C GLY A 72 25.43 -6.67 2.05
N GLY A 73 24.13 -6.41 2.25
CA GLY A 73 23.47 -6.42 3.55
C GLY A 73 23.38 -5.03 4.19
N LEU A 74 23.28 -3.96 3.38
CA LEU A 74 23.06 -2.59 3.87
C LEU A 74 21.58 -2.20 3.95
N THR A 75 20.71 -2.86 3.20
CA THR A 75 19.25 -2.65 3.26
C THR A 75 18.62 -3.54 4.33
N ASN A 76 17.33 -3.38 4.59
CA ASN A 76 16.56 -4.37 5.32
C ASN A 76 16.47 -5.69 4.54
N GLY A 77 16.14 -6.82 5.21
CA GLY A 77 16.16 -8.16 4.59
C GLY A 77 17.51 -8.91 4.68
N ARG A 78 18.49 -8.38 5.42
CA ARG A 78 19.90 -8.83 5.42
C ARG A 78 20.12 -10.30 5.77
N ALA A 79 19.20 -10.87 6.56
CA ALA A 79 19.32 -12.19 7.13
C ALA A 79 19.00 -13.30 6.12
N ASN A 80 18.19 -13.02 5.10
CA ASN A 80 17.62 -14.04 4.23
C ASN A 80 17.91 -13.77 2.75
N SER A 81 18.20 -14.83 2.00
CA SER A 81 18.25 -14.79 0.55
C SER A 81 16.84 -14.65 -0.06
N GLU A 82 16.75 -14.46 -1.37
CA GLU A 82 15.46 -14.52 -2.08
C GLU A 82 14.82 -15.91 -1.97
N GLU A 83 15.63 -16.98 -2.07
CA GLU A 83 15.21 -18.36 -1.89
C GLU A 83 14.57 -18.61 -0.52
N ASP A 84 15.19 -18.07 0.53
CA ASP A 84 14.67 -18.20 1.91
C ASP A 84 13.28 -17.56 2.04
N VAL A 85 13.02 -16.43 1.37
CA VAL A 85 11.70 -15.77 1.36
C VAL A 85 10.67 -16.65 0.67
N PHE A 86 10.96 -17.09 -0.55
CA PHE A 86 10.02 -17.95 -1.29
C PHE A 86 9.78 -19.28 -0.57
N LYS A 87 10.83 -19.89 -0.02
CA LYS A 87 10.70 -21.09 0.79
C LYS A 87 9.81 -20.86 2.01
N ALA A 88 9.97 -19.75 2.73
CA ALA A 88 9.17 -19.48 3.92
C ALA A 88 7.67 -19.35 3.60
N TYR A 89 7.32 -18.67 2.50
CA TYR A 89 5.92 -18.56 2.06
C TYR A 89 5.38 -19.88 1.50
N ARG A 90 6.22 -20.68 0.83
CA ARG A 90 5.86 -22.02 0.37
C ARG A 90 5.58 -22.97 1.54
N ASP A 91 6.42 -22.93 2.57
CA ASP A 91 6.25 -23.72 3.81
C ASP A 91 4.93 -23.35 4.53
N LEU A 92 4.37 -22.16 4.26
CA LEU A 92 3.07 -21.71 4.76
C LEU A 92 1.95 -21.84 3.72
N GLU A 93 2.18 -22.58 2.62
CA GLU A 93 1.20 -22.87 1.58
C GLU A 93 0.54 -21.59 1.01
N TYR A 94 1.36 -20.59 0.69
CA TYR A 94 0.92 -19.44 -0.09
C TYR A 94 0.77 -19.82 -1.57
N GLY A 95 -0.20 -19.21 -2.25
CA GLY A 95 -0.36 -19.33 -3.70
C GLY A 95 0.38 -18.23 -4.47
N PHE A 96 0.59 -17.07 -3.84
CA PHE A 96 1.32 -15.95 -4.45
C PHE A 96 2.30 -15.35 -3.44
N ALA A 97 3.55 -15.13 -3.85
CA ALA A 97 4.53 -14.43 -3.04
C ALA A 97 5.47 -13.62 -3.94
N THR A 98 5.90 -12.46 -3.48
CA THR A 98 6.95 -11.67 -4.15
C THR A 98 8.03 -11.21 -3.17
N VAL A 99 9.18 -10.86 -3.74
CA VAL A 99 10.25 -10.13 -3.06
C VAL A 99 10.30 -8.74 -3.67
N SER A 100 9.84 -7.76 -2.90
CA SER A 100 9.69 -6.35 -3.26
C SER A 100 10.82 -5.52 -2.65
N ASN A 101 12.05 -5.80 -3.07
CA ASN A 101 13.21 -5.12 -2.54
C ASN A 101 13.24 -3.61 -2.83
N TYR A 102 13.92 -2.84 -1.98
CA TYR A 102 14.14 -1.40 -2.16
C TYR A 102 14.75 -1.10 -3.53
N HIS A 103 13.99 -0.41 -4.39
CA HIS A 103 14.41 0.05 -5.71
C HIS A 103 15.01 -1.07 -6.60
N HIS A 104 14.62 -2.33 -6.37
CA HIS A 104 15.18 -3.48 -7.05
C HIS A 104 14.12 -4.51 -7.37
N ILE A 105 14.01 -4.83 -8.67
CA ILE A 105 13.20 -5.95 -9.16
C ILE A 105 14.04 -7.21 -9.11
N THR A 106 13.60 -8.15 -8.28
CA THR A 106 14.14 -9.51 -8.19
C THR A 106 13.93 -10.24 -9.52
N SER A 107 14.97 -10.84 -10.07
CA SER A 107 14.82 -11.69 -11.27
C SER A 107 14.12 -12.99 -10.88
N LYS A 108 13.31 -13.60 -11.76
CA LYS A 108 12.69 -14.90 -11.50
C LYS A 108 13.79 -15.95 -11.19
N PRO A 109 13.93 -16.43 -9.95
CA PRO A 109 14.86 -17.51 -9.61
C PRO A 109 14.52 -18.81 -10.36
N PRO A 110 15.50 -19.69 -10.58
CA PRO A 110 15.27 -20.98 -11.26
C PRO A 110 14.40 -21.95 -10.45
N TYR A 111 14.29 -21.76 -9.12
CA TYR A 111 13.49 -22.55 -8.17
C TYR A 111 12.21 -21.81 -7.72
N TYR A 112 11.69 -20.94 -8.57
CA TYR A 112 10.55 -20.09 -8.26
C TYR A 112 9.23 -20.85 -8.45
N ASP A 113 8.68 -21.33 -7.33
CA ASP A 113 7.47 -22.16 -7.30
C ASP A 113 6.16 -21.35 -7.39
N PHE A 114 6.24 -20.02 -7.44
CA PHE A 114 5.08 -19.13 -7.55
C PHE A 114 4.88 -18.64 -8.99
N PRO A 115 3.70 -18.10 -9.32
CA PRO A 115 3.56 -17.25 -10.49
C PRO A 115 4.43 -16.00 -10.36
N TYR A 116 5.19 -15.65 -11.40
CA TYR A 116 6.19 -14.58 -11.31
C TYR A 116 5.55 -13.20 -11.31
N VAL A 117 5.69 -12.51 -10.17
CA VAL A 117 5.16 -11.17 -9.94
C VAL A 117 6.33 -10.22 -9.66
N PRO A 118 6.84 -9.48 -10.67
CA PRO A 118 7.91 -8.51 -10.45
C PRO A 118 7.42 -7.35 -9.57
N ALA A 119 8.14 -7.05 -8.50
CA ALA A 119 7.79 -5.98 -7.57
C ALA A 119 9.03 -5.28 -7.03
N GLN A 120 8.84 -4.07 -6.50
CA GLN A 120 9.84 -3.32 -5.73
C GLN A 120 9.14 -2.42 -4.70
N GLU A 121 9.78 -2.19 -3.57
CA GLU A 121 9.40 -1.09 -2.68
C GLU A 121 10.16 0.17 -3.13
N TYR A 122 9.41 1.25 -3.38
CA TYR A 122 9.92 2.52 -3.86
C TYR A 122 9.79 3.60 -2.78
N GLY A 123 10.93 4.12 -2.35
CA GLY A 123 11.02 5.16 -1.33
C GLY A 123 12.31 5.04 -0.55
N ILE A 124 13.14 6.09 -0.57
CA ILE A 124 14.29 6.28 0.34
C ILE A 124 13.96 7.25 1.47
N ASN A 125 12.68 7.62 1.59
CA ASN A 125 12.23 8.66 2.49
C ASN A 125 12.43 8.29 3.97
N ILE A 126 12.97 9.22 4.76
CA ILE A 126 13.25 8.97 6.17
C ILE A 126 12.00 8.75 7.03
N PHE A 127 10.85 9.29 6.61
CA PHE A 127 9.55 9.15 7.25
C PHE A 127 8.74 7.98 6.69
N LYS A 128 9.35 7.10 5.89
CA LYS A 128 8.74 5.85 5.41
C LYS A 128 7.51 6.03 4.53
N THR A 129 7.42 7.15 3.82
CA THR A 129 6.45 7.32 2.73
C THR A 129 6.84 6.43 1.55
N HIS A 130 6.45 5.16 1.56
CA HIS A 130 6.83 4.19 0.55
C HIS A 130 5.66 3.83 -0.37
N LEU A 131 5.99 3.43 -1.60
CA LEU A 131 5.05 2.82 -2.54
C LEU A 131 5.49 1.39 -2.80
N LEU A 132 4.56 0.45 -2.70
CA LEU A 132 4.77 -0.91 -3.17
C LEU A 132 4.33 -0.98 -4.64
N LEU A 133 5.29 -1.26 -5.51
CA LEU A 133 5.07 -1.31 -6.95
C LEU A 133 5.01 -2.78 -7.38
N ILE A 134 3.92 -3.18 -8.04
CA ILE A 134 3.65 -4.57 -8.43
C ILE A 134 3.43 -4.63 -9.95
N GLY A 135 3.89 -5.71 -10.59
CA GLY A 135 3.93 -5.82 -12.04
C GLY A 135 4.93 -4.85 -12.65
N THR A 136 6.05 -4.63 -11.97
CA THR A 136 7.02 -3.59 -12.31
C THR A 136 7.82 -3.92 -13.56
N LYS A 137 7.81 -3.02 -14.54
CA LYS A 137 8.54 -3.14 -15.82
C LYS A 137 9.93 -2.51 -15.79
N ARG A 138 10.20 -1.57 -14.87
CA ARG A 138 11.51 -0.92 -14.71
C ARG A 138 11.80 -0.52 -13.27
N LYS A 139 13.09 -0.51 -12.90
CA LYS A 139 13.55 0.04 -11.62
C LYS A 139 13.39 1.57 -11.65
N GLU A 140 12.92 2.16 -10.55
CA GLU A 140 12.84 3.61 -10.39
C GLU A 140 13.70 4.02 -9.20
N TYR A 141 14.62 4.97 -9.39
CA TYR A 141 15.57 5.38 -8.35
C TYR A 141 15.39 6.83 -7.92
N PHE A 142 14.75 7.66 -8.75
CA PHE A 142 14.59 9.06 -8.43
C PHE A 142 13.53 9.22 -7.36
N ASP A 143 13.85 9.82 -6.23
CA ASP A 143 12.94 9.99 -5.10
C ASP A 143 13.28 11.22 -4.25
N GLN A 144 12.34 11.65 -3.40
CA GLN A 144 12.49 12.72 -2.43
C GLN A 144 12.77 12.16 -1.02
N PRO A 145 14.01 12.28 -0.51
CA PRO A 145 14.39 11.66 0.77
C PRO A 145 13.80 12.33 2.02
N LEU A 146 13.32 13.57 1.93
CA LEU A 146 12.72 14.32 3.04
C LEU A 146 11.33 14.87 2.63
N TRP A 147 10.58 15.42 3.59
CA TRP A 147 9.35 16.20 3.42
C TRP A 147 8.43 15.77 2.27
N GLN A 148 7.46 14.91 2.57
CA GLN A 148 6.45 14.47 1.61
C GLN A 148 5.07 15.01 1.96
N GLY A 149 4.73 16.16 1.36
CA GLY A 149 3.35 16.65 1.32
C GLY A 149 2.55 16.01 0.18
N ALA A 150 1.25 16.31 0.10
CA ALA A 150 0.34 15.78 -0.92
C ALA A 150 0.88 15.92 -2.36
N ASP A 151 1.44 17.07 -2.75
CA ASP A 151 2.01 17.28 -4.09
C ASP A 151 3.18 16.34 -4.38
N THR A 152 4.02 16.08 -3.37
CA THR A 152 5.19 15.21 -3.52
C THR A 152 4.75 13.76 -3.68
N ILE A 153 3.81 13.31 -2.85
CA ILE A 153 3.23 11.97 -2.93
C ILE A 153 2.54 11.78 -4.28
N GLN A 154 1.74 12.76 -4.71
CA GLN A 154 1.05 12.72 -6.01
C GLN A 154 2.02 12.67 -7.19
N TYR A 155 3.09 13.46 -7.14
CA TYR A 155 4.15 13.42 -8.15
C TYR A 155 4.79 12.03 -8.23
N ARG A 156 5.10 11.43 -7.08
CA ARG A 156 5.68 10.08 -7.00
C ARG A 156 4.75 9.02 -7.60
N ILE A 157 3.46 9.04 -7.26
CA ILE A 157 2.44 8.15 -7.84
C ILE A 157 2.40 8.31 -9.37
N ASN A 158 2.29 9.55 -9.86
CA ASN A 158 2.21 9.84 -11.30
C ASN A 158 3.47 9.40 -12.05
N ARG A 159 4.65 9.54 -11.42
CA ARG A 159 5.94 9.16 -12.00
C ARG A 159 6.06 7.65 -12.22
N VAL A 160 5.60 6.86 -11.25
CA VAL A 160 5.77 5.40 -11.30
C VAL A 160 4.63 4.70 -12.04
N LYS A 161 3.41 5.28 -12.06
CA LYS A 161 2.21 4.65 -12.64
C LYS A 161 2.40 4.05 -14.05
N PRO A 162 3.06 4.71 -15.03
CA PRO A 162 3.15 4.17 -16.39
C PRO A 162 3.99 2.88 -16.53
N TYR A 163 4.72 2.49 -15.50
CA TYR A 163 5.69 1.38 -15.54
C TYR A 163 5.33 0.23 -14.60
N ASN A 164 4.15 0.27 -13.99
CA ASN A 164 3.68 -0.70 -13.03
C ASN A 164 2.23 -1.07 -13.32
N GLU A 165 1.87 -2.33 -13.12
CA GLU A 165 0.49 -2.78 -13.27
C GLU A 165 -0.38 -2.31 -12.11
N ILE A 166 0.23 -2.18 -10.93
CA ILE A 166 -0.40 -1.73 -9.68
C ILE A 166 0.57 -0.83 -8.91
N VAL A 167 0.08 0.33 -8.48
CA VAL A 167 0.75 1.22 -7.54
C VAL A 167 0.00 1.14 -6.20
N THR A 168 0.68 0.65 -5.18
CA THR A 168 0.15 0.48 -3.83
C THR A 168 0.78 1.48 -2.88
N LEU A 169 -0.02 2.12 -2.02
CA LEU A 169 0.52 2.89 -0.90
C LEU A 169 0.99 1.90 0.18
N ALA A 170 2.30 1.81 0.42
CA ALA A 170 2.86 0.90 1.41
C ALA A 170 2.73 1.52 2.81
N HIS A 171 2.28 0.70 3.77
CA HIS A 171 2.10 0.99 5.19
C HIS A 171 1.89 2.49 5.56
N PRO A 172 0.85 3.18 5.04
CA PRO A 172 0.70 4.64 5.18
C PRO A 172 0.81 5.20 6.60
N ALA A 173 0.32 4.46 7.61
CA ALA A 173 0.39 4.87 9.01
C ALA A 173 1.77 4.68 9.66
N PHE A 174 2.70 3.95 9.03
CA PHE A 174 4.02 3.69 9.60
C PHE A 174 4.83 4.97 9.67
N VAL A 175 5.22 5.38 10.88
CA VAL A 175 5.97 6.63 11.14
C VAL A 175 5.26 7.87 10.54
N ASN A 176 3.93 7.84 10.42
CA ASN A 176 3.14 8.85 9.71
C ASN A 176 3.64 9.12 8.27
N GLY A 177 4.01 8.06 7.54
CA GLY A 177 4.52 8.16 6.18
C GLY A 177 3.56 8.89 5.24
N ILE A 178 2.26 8.74 5.42
CA ILE A 178 1.24 9.57 4.75
C ILE A 178 0.28 10.11 5.82
N GLU A 179 0.02 11.41 5.83
CA GLU A 179 -1.01 11.99 6.70
C GLU A 179 -2.40 11.53 6.25
N VAL A 180 -3.28 11.19 7.21
CA VAL A 180 -4.63 10.71 6.92
C VAL A 180 -5.39 11.69 6.02
N ASP A 181 -5.28 12.99 6.25
CA ASP A 181 -5.99 14.00 5.45
C ASP A 181 -5.52 14.09 4.00
N TYR A 182 -4.29 13.68 3.70
CA TYR A 182 -3.84 13.60 2.30
C TYR A 182 -4.62 12.54 1.53
N MET A 183 -5.20 11.55 2.19
CA MET A 183 -6.03 10.53 1.54
C MET A 183 -7.29 11.10 0.88
N ALA A 184 -7.76 12.27 1.33
CA ALA A 184 -8.84 12.98 0.66
C ALA A 184 -8.39 13.67 -0.63
N GLN A 185 -7.08 13.85 -0.84
CA GLN A 185 -6.51 14.62 -1.96
C GLN A 185 -5.86 13.72 -3.00
N ILE A 186 -4.93 12.87 -2.57
CA ILE A 186 -4.09 12.08 -3.48
C ILE A 186 -4.92 11.06 -4.27
N THR A 187 -4.46 10.78 -5.48
CA THR A 187 -5.17 9.94 -6.45
C THR A 187 -4.20 9.16 -7.35
N GLY A 188 -4.73 8.25 -8.18
CA GLY A 188 -3.99 7.49 -9.19
C GLY A 188 -3.31 6.22 -8.69
N TYR A 189 -3.31 5.96 -7.37
CA TYR A 189 -2.92 4.69 -6.78
C TYR A 189 -4.07 3.67 -6.91
N ASP A 190 -3.73 2.38 -6.92
CA ASP A 190 -4.69 1.29 -7.11
C ASP A 190 -5.11 0.66 -5.79
N LEU A 191 -4.13 0.43 -4.91
CA LEU A 191 -4.28 -0.29 -3.64
C LEU A 191 -3.62 0.46 -2.48
N MET A 192 -3.90 0.02 -1.27
CA MET A 192 -3.24 0.46 -0.04
C MET A 192 -2.98 -0.72 0.89
N GLU A 193 -1.81 -0.77 1.51
CA GLU A 193 -1.61 -1.65 2.66
C GLU A 193 -2.38 -1.15 3.87
N VAL A 194 -3.60 -1.68 4.03
CA VAL A 194 -4.49 -1.35 5.14
C VAL A 194 -4.00 -2.01 6.42
N VAL A 195 -3.46 -3.22 6.33
CA VAL A 195 -2.83 -3.91 7.45
C VAL A 195 -1.45 -4.42 7.04
N ASN A 196 -0.48 -4.09 7.87
CA ASN A 196 0.93 -4.42 7.71
C ASN A 196 1.50 -4.71 9.10
N THR A 197 2.60 -5.46 9.19
CA THR A 197 3.27 -5.77 10.48
C THR A 197 3.63 -4.50 11.26
N PHE A 198 3.97 -3.41 10.59
CA PHE A 198 4.39 -2.16 11.19
C PHE A 198 3.29 -1.11 11.32
N ALA A 199 2.14 -1.30 10.67
CA ALA A 199 1.10 -0.29 10.57
C ALA A 199 -0.30 -0.87 10.40
N ASN A 200 -1.27 -0.21 11.04
CA ASN A 200 -2.68 -0.36 10.74
C ASN A 200 -3.18 0.97 10.16
N SER A 201 -3.58 0.95 8.89
CA SER A 201 -3.97 2.11 8.09
C SER A 201 -5.47 2.11 7.79
N VAL A 202 -6.30 1.51 8.66
CA VAL A 202 -7.77 1.50 8.50
C VAL A 202 -8.33 2.91 8.44
N SER A 203 -7.82 3.85 9.24
CA SER A 203 -8.25 5.25 9.19
C SER A 203 -7.89 5.94 7.86
N HIS A 204 -6.71 5.68 7.30
CA HIS A 204 -6.33 6.16 5.95
C HIS A 204 -7.26 5.60 4.89
N TRP A 205 -7.61 4.33 5.00
CA TRP A 205 -8.50 3.65 4.08
C TRP A 205 -9.91 4.22 4.13
N ASP A 206 -10.48 4.37 5.33
CA ASP A 206 -11.81 4.94 5.53
C ASP A 206 -11.89 6.38 5.03
N LYS A 207 -10.83 7.19 5.26
CA LYS A 207 -10.73 8.55 4.75
C LYS A 207 -10.70 8.60 3.23
N ALA A 208 -9.95 7.70 2.58
CA ALA A 208 -9.90 7.58 1.13
C ALA A 208 -11.29 7.25 0.57
N LEU A 209 -11.93 6.20 1.09
CA LEU A 209 -13.25 5.76 0.66
C LEU A 209 -14.31 6.85 0.84
N SER A 210 -14.35 7.51 2.00
CA SER A 210 -15.28 8.61 2.26
C SER A 210 -15.08 9.82 1.36
N SER A 211 -13.88 9.98 0.81
CA SER A 211 -13.53 11.05 -0.13
C SER A 211 -13.75 10.65 -1.60
N GLY A 212 -14.42 9.53 -1.86
CA GLY A 212 -14.67 9.03 -3.22
C GLY A 212 -13.42 8.50 -3.91
N ARG A 213 -12.46 7.96 -3.15
CA ARG A 213 -11.28 7.30 -3.69
C ARG A 213 -11.50 5.80 -3.63
N PRO A 214 -11.71 5.10 -4.76
CA PRO A 214 -11.98 3.65 -4.81
C PRO A 214 -10.70 2.82 -4.56
N ALA A 215 -10.12 3.04 -3.38
CA ALA A 215 -8.90 2.40 -2.89
C ALA A 215 -9.25 1.04 -2.28
N PHE A 216 -8.66 -0.03 -2.82
CA PHE A 216 -8.82 -1.36 -2.26
C PHE A 216 -7.64 -1.76 -1.39
N LEU A 217 -7.94 -2.64 -0.45
CA LEU A 217 -6.98 -3.09 0.53
C LEU A 217 -5.96 -4.06 -0.06
N LEU A 218 -4.81 -4.07 0.58
CA LEU A 218 -3.81 -5.11 0.55
C LEU A 218 -3.38 -5.38 2.00
N ALA A 219 -2.99 -6.61 2.27
CA ALA A 219 -2.32 -7.00 3.51
C ALA A 219 -0.99 -7.65 3.19
N SER A 220 0.05 -7.20 3.88
CA SER A 220 1.40 -7.74 3.68
C SER A 220 2.18 -7.80 4.97
N ASP A 221 3.08 -8.77 5.05
CA ASP A 221 3.93 -8.97 6.22
C ASP A 221 5.07 -7.94 6.32
N ASP A 222 5.50 -7.36 5.19
CA ASP A 222 6.72 -6.54 5.11
C ASP A 222 7.89 -7.25 5.80
N THR A 223 8.14 -8.48 5.33
CA THR A 223 9.08 -9.40 5.99
C THR A 223 10.51 -8.90 5.85
N HIS A 224 11.20 -8.77 6.98
CA HIS A 224 12.62 -8.39 7.06
C HIS A 224 13.54 -9.55 7.47
N ASN A 225 12.97 -10.59 8.11
CA ASN A 225 13.69 -11.79 8.52
C ASN A 225 12.75 -13.00 8.58
N VAL A 226 12.79 -13.85 7.56
CA VAL A 226 11.90 -15.02 7.47
C VAL A 226 12.17 -16.09 8.54
N PHE A 227 13.34 -16.04 9.20
CA PHE A 227 13.67 -16.94 10.30
C PHE A 227 13.05 -16.51 11.63
N ARG A 228 12.47 -15.29 11.68
CA ARG A 228 11.68 -14.82 12.81
C ARG A 228 10.21 -15.08 12.49
N ASN A 229 9.59 -16.03 13.20
CA ASN A 229 8.20 -16.43 12.95
C ASN A 229 7.23 -15.24 12.91
N THR A 230 7.43 -14.20 13.74
CA THR A 230 6.54 -13.03 13.78
C THR A 230 6.50 -12.19 12.50
N ASP A 231 7.44 -12.40 11.57
CA ASP A 231 7.58 -11.59 10.34
C ASP A 231 6.97 -12.26 9.10
N ILE A 232 6.35 -13.43 9.25
CA ILE A 232 5.74 -14.18 8.15
C ILE A 232 4.39 -14.76 8.58
N GLY A 233 3.43 -14.79 7.65
CA GLY A 233 2.11 -15.37 7.91
C GLY A 233 1.30 -14.57 8.92
N ARG A 234 1.54 -13.26 9.04
CA ARG A 234 0.84 -12.40 10.00
C ARG A 234 -0.24 -11.55 9.34
N ASN A 235 0.08 -10.93 8.22
CA ASN A 235 -0.83 -10.09 7.44
C ASN A 235 -0.91 -10.69 6.03
N ILE A 236 -2.09 -11.17 5.69
CA ILE A 236 -2.29 -12.09 4.57
C ILE A 236 -3.34 -11.50 3.64
N THR A 237 -3.02 -11.37 2.35
CA THR A 237 -4.02 -11.10 1.33
C THR A 237 -4.62 -12.42 0.87
N MET A 238 -5.94 -12.57 0.91
CA MET A 238 -6.65 -13.75 0.43
C MET A 238 -7.24 -13.45 -0.95
N ILE A 239 -6.86 -14.26 -1.96
CA ILE A 239 -7.20 -14.04 -3.37
C ILE A 239 -7.98 -15.25 -3.93
N PRO A 240 -9.12 -15.05 -4.61
CA PRO A 240 -9.93 -16.10 -5.20
C PRO A 240 -9.42 -16.49 -6.60
N LEU A 241 -8.12 -16.80 -6.72
CA LEU A 241 -7.50 -17.23 -7.98
C LEU A 241 -6.65 -18.46 -7.75
N ASN A 242 -6.84 -19.48 -8.59
CA ASN A 242 -5.93 -20.60 -8.63
C ASN A 242 -4.57 -20.15 -9.21
N PRO A 243 -3.46 -20.25 -8.46
CA PRO A 243 -2.15 -19.79 -8.93
C PRO A 243 -1.62 -20.57 -10.14
N ASP A 244 -2.04 -21.82 -10.34
CA ASP A 244 -1.56 -22.66 -11.44
C ASP A 244 -2.26 -22.36 -12.77
N THR A 245 -3.53 -21.96 -12.71
CA THR A 245 -4.38 -21.81 -13.92
C THR A 245 -4.86 -20.39 -14.20
N GLU A 246 -4.76 -19.47 -13.23
CA GLU A 246 -5.38 -18.14 -13.33
C GLU A 246 -4.47 -16.98 -12.91
N ALA A 247 -3.16 -17.23 -12.83
CA ALA A 247 -2.19 -16.21 -12.44
C ALA A 247 -2.16 -14.98 -13.36
N ASP A 248 -2.55 -15.13 -14.63
CA ASP A 248 -2.66 -14.04 -15.60
C ASP A 248 -3.72 -13.00 -15.22
N LYS A 249 -4.74 -13.40 -14.44
CA LYS A 249 -5.82 -12.53 -13.95
C LYS A 249 -5.48 -11.79 -12.66
N LEU A 250 -4.29 -12.00 -12.09
CA LEU A 250 -3.92 -11.51 -10.76
C LEU A 250 -4.07 -9.99 -10.64
N TYR A 251 -3.53 -9.23 -11.59
CA TYR A 251 -3.53 -7.78 -11.50
C TYR A 251 -4.93 -7.18 -11.61
N ASP A 252 -5.76 -7.75 -12.49
CA ASP A 252 -7.13 -7.28 -12.67
C ASP A 252 -8.01 -7.62 -11.47
N THR A 253 -7.78 -8.79 -10.85
CA THR A 253 -8.47 -9.22 -9.62
C THR A 253 -8.11 -8.35 -8.43
N LEU A 254 -6.84 -7.99 -8.28
CA LEU A 254 -6.44 -7.04 -7.24
C LEU A 254 -7.04 -5.64 -7.53
N LYS A 255 -6.98 -5.15 -8.78
CA LYS A 255 -7.52 -3.85 -9.17
C LYS A 255 -9.05 -3.76 -9.01
N SER A 256 -9.76 -4.86 -9.22
CA SER A 256 -11.21 -4.98 -8.98
C SER A 256 -11.56 -5.05 -7.50
N GLY A 257 -10.60 -5.34 -6.61
CA GLY A 257 -10.82 -5.43 -5.17
C GLY A 257 -11.37 -6.76 -4.70
N ALA A 258 -11.36 -7.78 -5.56
CA ALA A 258 -11.80 -9.13 -5.26
C ALA A 258 -10.75 -9.88 -4.40
N ALA A 259 -10.44 -9.32 -3.24
CA ALA A 259 -9.53 -9.87 -2.25
C ALA A 259 -9.99 -9.39 -0.86
N TYR A 260 -9.54 -10.08 0.19
CA TYR A 260 -9.73 -9.63 1.56
C TYR A 260 -8.46 -9.85 2.36
N ALA A 261 -8.28 -9.11 3.44
CA ALA A 261 -7.11 -9.20 4.30
C ALA A 261 -7.42 -10.06 5.51
N VAL A 262 -6.42 -10.77 6.03
CA VAL A 262 -6.44 -11.42 7.33
C VAL A 262 -5.23 -10.98 8.12
N THR A 263 -5.44 -10.53 9.35
CA THR A 263 -4.38 -10.27 10.33
C THR A 263 -4.49 -11.27 11.46
N VAL A 264 -3.38 -11.92 11.80
CA VAL A 264 -3.31 -12.84 12.93
C VAL A 264 -2.74 -12.14 14.18
N PRO A 265 -3.22 -12.48 15.38
CA PRO A 265 -2.71 -11.90 16.61
C PRO A 265 -1.28 -12.40 16.89
N HIS A 266 -0.57 -11.65 17.72
CA HIS A 266 0.83 -11.95 18.06
C HIS A 266 1.03 -13.38 18.60
N ILE A 267 0.06 -13.89 19.38
CA ILE A 267 0.11 -15.25 19.94
C ILE A 267 0.15 -16.35 18.86
N ILE A 268 -0.48 -16.13 17.70
CA ILE A 268 -0.39 -17.03 16.55
C ILE A 268 0.87 -16.72 15.73
N ALA A 269 1.26 -15.45 15.63
CA ALA A 269 2.42 -15.03 14.86
C ALA A 269 3.76 -15.61 15.38
N ILE A 270 3.87 -15.84 16.69
CA ILE A 270 5.07 -16.45 17.31
C ILE A 270 5.21 -17.96 17.08
N LEU A 271 4.11 -18.64 16.73
CA LEU A 271 4.11 -20.09 16.55
C LEU A 271 5.11 -20.55 15.50
N ASP A 272 5.65 -21.75 15.71
CA ASP A 272 6.46 -22.42 14.70
C ASP A 272 5.67 -22.61 13.41
N ARG A 273 6.38 -22.59 12.27
CA ARG A 273 5.73 -22.57 10.94
C ARG A 273 4.69 -23.67 10.75
N SER A 274 4.98 -24.89 11.21
CA SER A 274 4.06 -26.02 11.07
C SER A 274 2.79 -25.88 11.92
N GLU A 275 2.90 -25.31 13.12
CA GLU A 275 1.76 -25.04 14.01
C GLU A 275 0.95 -23.86 13.50
N LYS A 276 1.64 -22.80 13.08
CA LYS A 276 1.02 -21.64 12.42
C LYS A 276 0.22 -22.08 11.20
N LEU A 277 0.78 -22.91 10.34
CA LEU A 277 0.10 -23.43 9.15
C LEU A 277 -1.22 -24.14 9.52
N LYS A 278 -1.20 -25.00 10.56
CA LYS A 278 -2.42 -25.66 11.05
C LYS A 278 -3.49 -24.65 11.46
N VAL A 279 -3.10 -23.59 12.18
CA VAL A 279 -4.04 -22.53 12.57
C VAL A 279 -4.58 -21.79 11.36
N LEU A 280 -3.71 -21.35 10.44
CA LEU A 280 -4.12 -20.64 9.22
C LEU A 280 -5.11 -21.47 8.38
N ASN A 281 -4.90 -22.78 8.28
CA ASN A 281 -5.77 -23.70 7.51
C ASN A 281 -7.15 -23.90 8.17
N THR A 282 -7.36 -23.41 9.39
CA THR A 282 -8.67 -23.42 10.07
C THR A 282 -9.44 -22.10 9.97
N HIS A 283 -8.83 -21.04 9.42
CA HIS A 283 -9.47 -19.74 9.34
C HIS A 283 -10.78 -19.78 8.54
N PRO A 284 -11.86 -19.15 9.05
CA PRO A 284 -13.09 -18.95 8.30
C PRO A 284 -12.82 -18.38 6.90
N GLN A 285 -13.50 -18.93 5.91
CA GLN A 285 -13.44 -18.48 4.51
C GLN A 285 -14.76 -17.81 4.13
N LEU A 286 -14.67 -16.75 3.32
CA LEU A 286 -15.84 -16.18 2.66
C LEU A 286 -16.47 -17.23 1.76
N LEU A 287 -17.80 -17.37 1.77
CA LEU A 287 -18.57 -18.16 0.82
C LEU A 287 -19.34 -17.26 -0.15
N SER A 288 -19.85 -16.13 0.34
CA SER A 288 -20.52 -15.14 -0.50
C SER A 288 -20.54 -13.78 0.17
N MET A 289 -20.39 -12.73 -0.63
CA MET A 289 -20.70 -11.36 -0.25
C MET A 289 -21.48 -10.71 -1.39
N GLN A 290 -22.77 -10.45 -1.18
CA GLN A 290 -23.69 -10.06 -2.24
C GLN A 290 -24.58 -8.91 -1.81
N VAL A 291 -24.92 -8.03 -2.76
CA VAL A 291 -25.88 -6.94 -2.54
C VAL A 291 -27.16 -7.25 -3.30
N ALA A 292 -28.28 -7.37 -2.58
CA ALA A 292 -29.62 -7.53 -3.14
C ALA A 292 -30.57 -6.59 -2.41
N ASP A 293 -31.38 -5.82 -3.15
CA ASP A 293 -32.36 -4.87 -2.59
C ASP A 293 -31.79 -3.98 -1.48
N ASN A 294 -30.69 -3.29 -1.78
CA ASN A 294 -29.93 -2.44 -0.85
C ASN A 294 -29.43 -3.17 0.41
N THR A 295 -29.44 -4.49 0.44
CA THR A 295 -28.99 -5.28 1.58
C THR A 295 -27.69 -6.00 1.23
N LEU A 296 -26.63 -5.68 1.97
CA LEU A 296 -25.37 -6.40 1.92
C LEU A 296 -25.46 -7.66 2.77
N ASN A 297 -25.30 -8.81 2.13
CA ASN A 297 -25.30 -10.12 2.78
C ASN A 297 -23.87 -10.68 2.74
N ILE A 298 -23.37 -11.16 3.87
CA ILE A 298 -22.08 -11.85 3.98
C ILE A 298 -22.29 -13.22 4.60
N LYS A 299 -21.66 -14.24 4.02
CA LYS A 299 -21.71 -15.63 4.48
C LYS A 299 -20.30 -16.22 4.53
N LEU A 300 -20.00 -16.89 5.62
CA LEU A 300 -18.74 -17.57 5.90
C LEU A 300 -19.01 -19.07 6.04
N ASN A 301 -17.98 -19.89 5.86
CA ASN A 301 -18.10 -21.35 5.96
C ASN A 301 -18.23 -21.89 7.39
N ARG A 302 -18.09 -21.03 8.41
CA ARG A 302 -18.20 -21.39 9.82
C ARG A 302 -18.56 -20.17 10.67
N MET A 303 -18.98 -20.42 11.91
CA MET A 303 -19.25 -19.36 12.88
C MET A 303 -17.97 -18.59 13.20
N VAL A 304 -18.13 -17.29 13.44
CA VAL A 304 -17.08 -16.37 13.88
C VAL A 304 -17.53 -15.63 15.12
N ASP A 305 -16.59 -15.00 15.83
CA ASP A 305 -16.89 -14.26 17.06
C ASP A 305 -17.81 -13.08 16.76
N LYS A 306 -17.47 -12.28 15.73
CA LYS A 306 -18.24 -11.09 15.39
C LYS A 306 -18.11 -10.67 13.92
N ILE A 307 -19.20 -10.19 13.33
CA ILE A 307 -19.23 -9.49 12.04
C ILE A 307 -19.65 -8.04 12.28
N VAL A 308 -18.85 -7.09 11.79
CA VAL A 308 -19.06 -5.65 11.91
C VAL A 308 -19.18 -5.02 10.53
N PHE A 309 -20.26 -4.28 10.30
CA PHE A 309 -20.44 -3.45 9.13
C PHE A 309 -20.08 -2.00 9.46
N SER A 310 -19.20 -1.41 8.66
CA SER A 310 -18.79 0.00 8.78
C SER A 310 -19.03 0.75 7.49
N ALA A 311 -19.42 2.02 7.60
CA ALA A 311 -19.58 2.96 6.50
C ALA A 311 -18.85 4.26 6.82
N ASP A 312 -18.72 5.14 5.84
CA ASP A 312 -18.31 6.55 5.93
C ASP A 312 -17.49 6.98 7.17
N ASN A 313 -16.18 7.15 6.97
CA ASN A 313 -15.18 7.43 8.00
C ASN A 313 -15.06 6.31 9.05
N GLY A 314 -15.42 5.08 8.67
CA GLY A 314 -15.29 3.91 9.53
C GLY A 314 -16.35 3.85 10.64
N GLN A 315 -17.44 4.61 10.54
CA GLN A 315 -18.55 4.54 11.46
C GLN A 315 -19.15 3.13 11.46
N VAL A 316 -19.26 2.53 12.65
CA VAL A 316 -19.92 1.24 12.83
C VAL A 316 -21.44 1.43 12.65
N MET A 317 -22.01 0.63 11.76
CA MET A 317 -23.43 0.68 11.42
C MET A 317 -24.22 -0.49 12.03
N ALA A 318 -23.59 -1.67 12.11
CA ALA A 318 -24.18 -2.86 12.70
C ALA A 318 -23.10 -3.83 13.18
N GLU A 319 -23.39 -4.58 14.24
CA GLU A 319 -22.55 -5.65 14.76
C GLU A 319 -23.42 -6.90 15.02
N TYR A 320 -22.86 -8.07 14.74
CA TYR A 320 -23.52 -9.36 14.94
C TYR A 320 -22.54 -10.36 15.55
N ASP A 321 -22.85 -10.90 16.73
CA ASP A 321 -21.99 -11.82 17.47
C ASP A 321 -22.36 -13.29 17.22
N ASN A 322 -21.36 -14.18 17.22
CA ASN A 322 -21.53 -15.64 17.14
C ASN A 322 -22.35 -16.11 15.94
N VAL A 323 -22.08 -15.53 14.77
CA VAL A 323 -22.78 -15.82 13.51
C VAL A 323 -21.83 -16.36 12.44
N SER A 324 -22.35 -17.10 11.46
CA SER A 324 -21.64 -17.42 10.21
C SER A 324 -22.16 -16.63 9.02
N GLU A 325 -23.27 -15.92 9.18
CA GLU A 325 -23.95 -15.16 8.14
C GLU A 325 -24.63 -13.95 8.77
N SER A 326 -24.58 -12.80 8.09
CA SER A 326 -25.29 -11.60 8.53
C SER A 326 -25.63 -10.70 7.35
N SER A 327 -26.56 -9.79 7.58
CA SER A 327 -27.06 -8.87 6.57
C SER A 327 -27.15 -7.47 7.12
N TYR A 328 -26.85 -6.47 6.30
CA TYR A 328 -27.00 -5.06 6.63
C TYR A 328 -27.77 -4.33 5.54
N ASN A 329 -28.87 -3.67 5.91
CA ASN A 329 -29.60 -2.79 5.02
C ASN A 329 -28.80 -1.48 4.88
N ILE A 330 -28.26 -1.24 3.69
CA ILE A 330 -27.39 -0.10 3.39
C ILE A 330 -28.25 1.17 3.35
N ALA A 331 -28.03 2.07 4.31
CA ALA A 331 -28.76 3.34 4.36
C ALA A 331 -28.47 4.22 3.14
N ASP A 332 -29.43 5.06 2.76
CA ASP A 332 -29.33 5.94 1.59
C ASP A 332 -28.12 6.88 1.64
N ASN A 333 -27.70 7.28 2.84
CA ASN A 333 -26.53 8.14 3.06
C ASN A 333 -25.21 7.38 3.19
N ASN A 334 -25.20 6.04 3.16
CA ASN A 334 -23.94 5.28 3.19
C ASN A 334 -23.30 5.25 1.81
N SER A 335 -22.17 5.94 1.63
CA SER A 335 -21.50 6.00 0.32
C SER A 335 -20.79 4.68 -0.05
N TYR A 336 -20.34 3.97 0.97
CA TYR A 336 -19.83 2.61 0.87
C TYR A 336 -20.13 1.84 2.16
N VAL A 337 -20.07 0.52 2.11
CA VAL A 337 -20.10 -0.34 3.30
C VAL A 337 -19.02 -1.41 3.18
N ARG A 338 -18.24 -1.61 4.24
CA ARG A 338 -17.26 -2.70 4.36
C ARG A 338 -17.57 -3.58 5.57
N ALA A 339 -17.15 -4.84 5.49
CA ALA A 339 -17.26 -5.79 6.60
C ALA A 339 -15.89 -6.01 7.25
N THR A 340 -15.88 -6.13 8.58
CA THR A 340 -14.76 -6.65 9.38
C THR A 340 -15.26 -7.85 10.17
N VAL A 341 -14.51 -8.95 10.11
CA VAL A 341 -14.90 -10.21 10.76
C VAL A 341 -13.84 -10.59 11.78
N TYR A 342 -14.25 -10.87 13.00
CA TYR A 342 -13.38 -11.29 14.10
C TYR A 342 -13.54 -12.79 14.29
N PHE A 343 -12.43 -13.53 14.21
CA PHE A 343 -12.40 -14.98 14.38
C PHE A 343 -12.28 -15.35 15.87
N ASP A 344 -12.69 -16.57 16.20
CA ASP A 344 -12.60 -17.13 17.55
C ASP A 344 -11.16 -17.19 18.12
N ASN A 345 -10.17 -17.32 17.23
CA ASN A 345 -8.76 -17.36 17.57
C ASN A 345 -8.11 -15.97 17.71
N GLY A 346 -8.90 -14.89 17.61
CA GLY A 346 -8.45 -13.50 17.71
C GLY A 346 -7.86 -12.91 16.41
N SER A 347 -7.88 -13.66 15.30
CA SER A 347 -7.57 -13.10 13.98
C SER A 347 -8.70 -12.23 13.47
N THR A 348 -8.38 -11.27 12.59
CA THR A 348 -9.35 -10.34 12.02
C THR A 348 -9.27 -10.38 10.50
N ALA A 349 -10.40 -10.53 9.83
CA ALA A 349 -10.52 -10.36 8.40
C ALA A 349 -11.14 -9.01 8.02
N TYR A 350 -10.59 -8.34 7.02
CA TYR A 350 -11.07 -7.06 6.49
C TYR A 350 -11.47 -7.26 5.03
N PHE A 351 -12.73 -6.95 4.70
CA PHE A 351 -13.27 -7.09 3.35
C PHE A 351 -13.34 -5.74 2.64
N ASN A 352 -12.97 -5.71 1.37
CA ASN A 352 -13.15 -4.54 0.50
C ASN A 352 -14.63 -4.11 0.47
N PRO A 353 -14.88 -2.80 0.33
CA PRO A 353 -16.23 -2.28 0.42
C PRO A 353 -17.08 -2.62 -0.81
N VAL A 354 -18.38 -2.69 -0.59
CA VAL A 354 -19.37 -2.40 -1.64
C VAL A 354 -19.56 -0.90 -1.72
N ILE A 355 -19.51 -0.35 -2.94
CA ILE A 355 -19.42 1.10 -3.17
C ILE A 355 -20.60 1.58 -4.01
N ARG A 356 -21.25 2.68 -3.64
CA ARG A 356 -22.29 3.29 -4.49
C ARG A 356 -21.73 3.75 -5.83
N THR A 357 -22.50 3.56 -6.90
CA THR A 357 -22.07 3.97 -8.23
C THR A 357 -23.25 4.32 -9.13
N ASN A 358 -23.02 5.30 -10.00
CA ASN A 358 -23.92 5.65 -11.10
C ASN A 358 -23.70 4.76 -12.34
N ASN A 359 -22.63 3.96 -12.38
CA ASN A 359 -22.23 3.16 -13.55
C ASN A 359 -22.86 1.76 -13.58
N GLY A 360 -24.11 1.64 -13.11
CA GLY A 360 -24.89 0.39 -13.18
C GLY A 360 -24.41 -0.76 -12.28
N GLY A 361 -23.45 -0.54 -11.37
CA GLY A 361 -22.89 -1.56 -10.46
C GLY A 361 -21.94 -2.57 -11.13
N GLY A 362 -21.84 -2.52 -12.46
CA GLY A 362 -20.98 -3.37 -13.28
C GLY A 362 -19.50 -3.12 -13.05
N LEU A 363 -19.13 -1.84 -12.98
CA LEU A 363 -17.76 -1.36 -13.05
C LEU A 363 -17.35 -0.67 -11.74
N LYS A 364 -16.08 -0.85 -11.37
CA LYS A 364 -15.44 -0.13 -10.28
C LYS A 364 -15.57 1.38 -10.58
N PRO A 365 -15.94 2.22 -9.60
CA PRO A 365 -15.84 3.68 -9.77
C PRO A 365 -14.42 4.08 -10.16
N ASP A 366 -14.29 5.09 -11.02
CA ASP A 366 -12.98 5.57 -11.44
C ASP A 366 -12.32 6.40 -10.34
N MET A 367 -11.00 6.29 -10.25
CA MET A 367 -10.21 7.17 -9.41
C MET A 367 -10.21 8.60 -10.00
N PRO A 368 -10.60 9.64 -9.24
CA PRO A 368 -10.69 11.01 -9.77
C PRO A 368 -9.35 11.52 -10.28
N GLN A 369 -9.33 12.21 -11.41
CA GLN A 369 -8.08 12.67 -12.02
C GLN A 369 -7.54 13.93 -11.32
N VAL A 370 -6.21 14.00 -11.18
CA VAL A 370 -5.52 15.20 -10.68
C VAL A 370 -4.96 16.00 -11.85
N LEU A 371 -4.98 17.33 -11.74
CA LEU A 371 -4.42 18.23 -12.74
C LEU A 371 -3.21 18.97 -12.21
N VAL A 372 -2.25 19.27 -13.07
CA VAL A 372 -1.14 20.17 -12.73
C VAL A 372 -1.62 21.62 -12.79
N ASN A 373 -1.41 22.37 -11.71
CA ASN A 373 -1.57 23.83 -11.69
C ASN A 373 -0.32 24.47 -12.31
N TYR A 374 -0.29 24.57 -13.64
CA TYR A 374 0.85 25.13 -14.37
C TYR A 374 1.20 26.56 -13.95
N PRO A 375 0.25 27.51 -13.80
CA PRO A 375 0.59 28.87 -13.36
C PRO A 375 1.36 28.88 -12.03
N LEU A 376 0.86 28.16 -11.02
CA LEU A 376 1.51 28.10 -9.71
C LEU A 376 2.83 27.31 -9.75
N SER A 377 2.89 26.26 -10.57
CA SER A 377 4.12 25.50 -10.80
C SER A 377 5.22 26.37 -11.43
N ILE A 378 4.87 27.17 -12.44
CA ILE A 378 5.80 28.09 -13.11
C ILE A 378 6.30 29.15 -12.12
N ILE A 379 5.41 29.74 -11.32
CA ILE A 379 5.80 30.70 -10.27
C ILE A 379 6.76 30.05 -9.28
N LYS A 380 6.44 28.84 -8.79
CA LYS A 380 7.31 28.05 -7.91
C LYS A 380 8.68 27.83 -8.55
N TRP A 381 8.73 27.42 -9.82
CA TRP A 381 9.99 27.14 -10.53
C TRP A 381 10.82 28.40 -10.78
N ILE A 382 10.20 29.53 -11.13
CA ILE A 382 10.89 30.81 -11.29
C ILE A 382 11.47 31.28 -9.95
N PHE A 383 10.66 31.29 -8.89
CA PHE A 383 11.11 31.65 -7.55
C PHE A 383 12.29 30.79 -7.12
N THR A 384 12.17 29.49 -7.35
CA THR A 384 13.22 28.52 -7.09
C THR A 384 14.49 28.86 -7.87
N ALA A 385 14.40 29.08 -9.18
CA ALA A 385 15.56 29.41 -10.01
C ALA A 385 16.25 30.69 -9.52
N VAL A 386 15.50 31.71 -9.12
CA VAL A 386 16.05 32.95 -8.55
C VAL A 386 16.81 32.69 -7.26
N VAL A 387 16.26 31.90 -6.33
CA VAL A 387 16.94 31.53 -5.08
C VAL A 387 18.22 30.75 -5.36
N PHE A 388 18.15 29.75 -6.25
CA PHE A 388 19.28 28.93 -6.65
C PHE A 388 20.42 29.78 -7.25
N LEU A 389 20.11 30.63 -8.22
CA LEU A 389 21.08 31.53 -8.85
C LEU A 389 21.68 32.54 -7.87
N SER A 390 20.88 33.02 -6.92
CA SER A 390 21.36 33.89 -5.85
C SER A 390 22.38 33.19 -4.96
N ILE A 391 22.11 31.95 -4.54
CA ILE A 391 23.04 31.13 -3.74
C ILE A 391 24.34 30.89 -4.52
N LEU A 392 24.25 30.49 -5.79
CA LEU A 392 25.43 30.28 -6.63
C LEU A 392 26.26 31.56 -6.79
N TYR A 393 25.62 32.71 -7.00
CA TYR A 393 26.29 34.00 -7.08
C TYR A 393 27.05 34.32 -5.79
N PHE A 394 26.43 34.11 -4.62
CA PHE A 394 27.09 34.34 -3.33
C PHE A 394 28.28 33.40 -3.10
N ILE A 395 28.15 32.11 -3.45
CA ILE A 395 29.25 31.13 -3.37
C ILE A 395 30.40 31.54 -4.29
N ALA A 396 30.11 31.85 -5.56
CA ALA A 396 31.12 32.26 -6.54
C ALA A 396 31.85 33.54 -6.10
N ARG A 397 31.14 34.51 -5.52
CA ARG A 397 31.74 35.75 -5.01
C ARG A 397 32.64 35.52 -3.80
N LYS A 398 32.34 34.53 -2.96
CA LYS A 398 33.20 34.14 -1.82
C LYS A 398 34.40 33.30 -2.24
N LEU A 399 34.33 32.51 -3.32
CA LEU A 399 35.47 31.75 -3.83
C LEU A 399 36.52 32.62 -4.54
N LYS A 400 36.13 33.81 -5.02
CA LYS A 400 37.03 34.81 -5.62
C LYS A 400 37.79 35.69 -4.60
N LYS A 401 37.46 35.60 -3.30
CA LYS A 401 38.12 36.32 -2.20
C LYS A 401 38.86 35.33 -1.32
#